data_AF-A0A6M5YKS4-F1
#
_entry.id   AF-A0A6M5YKS4-F1
#
_cell.length_a   1.000
_cell.length_b   1.000
_cell.length_c   1.000
_cell.angle_alpha   90.00
_cell.angle_beta   90.00
_cell.angle_gamma   90.00
#
_symmetry.space_group_name_H-M   'P 1'
#
loop_
_entity.id
_entity.type
_entity.pdbx_description
1 polymer ?
#
loop_
_entity_poly.entity_id
_entity_poly.type
_entity_poly.pdbx_seq_one_letter_code
_entity_poly.pdbx_strand_id
1 'polypeptide(L)'
;MRWLRVAGAVLGLVSIAETSVGADTVSTKVLANNVVLEDVVVVLDVPEGLDGTPFGIFFVDSKGDMVVYPALARIGQHVYDLRHRPDWRGRARIVGTTLVGANGRVRQPTTEDEIDSFLEPEPLIPSTVNVLQGHHLFGMTWEWALLLLFVPAAVFFYSRTHRVEMSLLLGFCLAWAVMDARSIADHASAVRWHEAHRDDLRVTSLGDGLTFADRAAPTIGDGSWTADASLDAQPLARNYLVGYAFADRRYRPNDPGNSGADFLVTCDPTQGEVVVSHGGLYLVRRTVR
;
A
#
# COMPACT_ATOMS: atom_id res chain seq x y z
N MET A 1 -34.22 -41.33 -28.01
CA MET A 1 -35.43 -40.88 -27.28
C MET A 1 -35.33 -41.32 -25.81
N ARG A 2 -36.01 -40.64 -24.88
CA ARG A 2 -36.70 -41.12 -23.64
C ARG A 2 -36.21 -42.45 -23.00
N TRP A 3 -35.90 -42.60 -21.70
CA TRP A 3 -35.96 -41.75 -20.47
C TRP A 3 -34.71 -42.04 -19.58
N LEU A 4 -34.31 -41.41 -18.45
CA LEU A 4 -34.85 -40.44 -17.46
C LEU A 4 -35.63 -40.96 -16.21
N ARG A 5 -34.98 -40.84 -15.03
CA ARG A 5 -35.49 -40.96 -13.61
C ARG A 5 -35.79 -42.41 -13.12
N VAL A 6 -35.82 -42.77 -11.81
CA VAL A 6 -36.01 -42.04 -10.53
C VAL A 6 -35.20 -42.65 -9.33
N ALA A 7 -34.55 -41.79 -8.52
CA ALA A 7 -34.19 -41.83 -7.06
C ALA A 7 -33.55 -43.05 -6.30
N GLY A 8 -32.95 -42.75 -5.12
CA GLY A 8 -32.72 -43.67 -4.00
C GLY A 8 -31.26 -44.09 -3.70
N ALA A 9 -30.31 -43.22 -3.35
CA ALA A 9 -30.12 -42.57 -2.05
C ALA A 9 -30.02 -43.53 -0.82
N VAL A 10 -28.81 -43.73 -0.27
CA VAL A 10 -28.46 -43.67 1.19
C VAL A 10 -26.96 -43.96 1.44
N LEU A 11 -26.33 -43.03 2.18
CA LEU A 11 -25.10 -43.07 3.02
C LEU A 11 -23.86 -43.93 2.67
N GLY A 12 -22.70 -43.26 2.72
CA GLY A 12 -21.35 -43.84 2.60
C GLY A 12 -20.29 -42.75 2.35
N LEU A 13 -20.36 -41.58 2.97
CA LEU A 13 -19.76 -41.34 4.31
C LEU A 13 -18.25 -41.63 4.43
N VAL A 14 -17.49 -41.57 3.33
CA VAL A 14 -16.09 -41.13 3.41
C VAL A 14 -16.09 -39.61 3.51
N SER A 15 -15.83 -39.09 4.71
CA SER A 15 -15.71 -37.66 4.96
C SER A 15 -14.41 -37.14 4.36
N ILE A 16 -14.46 -36.77 3.07
CA ILE A 16 -13.58 -35.70 2.59
C ILE A 16 -14.07 -34.45 3.32
N ALA A 17 -13.45 -34.17 4.47
CA ALA A 17 -13.58 -32.87 5.09
C ALA A 17 -13.00 -31.88 4.09
N GLU A 18 -13.86 -31.08 3.48
CA GLU A 18 -13.43 -29.89 2.75
C GLU A 18 -12.68 -29.03 3.77
N THR A 19 -11.35 -29.04 3.70
CA THR A 19 -10.52 -28.04 4.34
C THR A 19 -10.74 -26.74 3.58
N SER A 20 -11.89 -26.11 3.82
CA SER A 20 -12.06 -24.69 3.62
C SER A 20 -11.04 -24.01 4.53
N VAL A 21 -9.85 -23.80 3.99
CA VAL A 21 -8.94 -22.76 4.48
C VAL A 21 -9.82 -21.52 4.59
N GLY A 22 -9.98 -21.04 5.81
CA GLY A 22 -10.73 -19.83 6.10
C GLY A 22 -10.00 -18.66 5.46
N ALA A 23 -10.28 -18.40 4.19
CA ALA A 23 -9.98 -17.12 3.59
C ALA A 23 -10.87 -16.11 4.32
N ASP A 24 -10.28 -15.42 5.30
CA ASP A 24 -10.95 -14.33 6.00
C ASP A 24 -11.56 -13.41 4.94
N THR A 25 -12.89 -13.31 4.95
CA THR A 25 -13.62 -12.60 3.91
C THR A 25 -13.36 -11.12 4.07
N VAL A 26 -12.31 -10.62 3.41
CA VAL A 26 -11.93 -9.21 3.36
C VAL A 26 -13.19 -8.42 3.01
N SER A 27 -13.68 -7.65 3.97
CA SER A 27 -14.99 -7.02 3.85
C SER A 27 -14.86 -5.83 2.91
N THR A 28 -15.56 -5.90 1.77
CA THR A 28 -15.44 -4.93 0.68
C THR A 28 -16.72 -4.11 0.53
N LYS A 29 -16.58 -2.80 0.34
CA LYS A 29 -17.65 -1.89 -0.02
C LYS A 29 -17.60 -1.58 -1.52
N VAL A 30 -18.66 -1.91 -2.25
CA VAL A 30 -18.82 -1.52 -3.66
C VAL A 30 -19.15 -0.03 -3.74
N LEU A 31 -18.43 0.70 -4.59
CA LEU A 31 -18.56 2.14 -4.82
C LEU A 31 -19.25 2.47 -6.15
N ALA A 32 -19.07 1.62 -7.17
CA ALA A 32 -19.75 1.72 -8.45
C ALA A 32 -19.86 0.36 -9.16
N ASN A 33 -20.80 0.24 -10.09
CA ASN A 33 -20.97 -0.93 -10.96
C ASN A 33 -21.02 -0.48 -12.43
N ASN A 34 -20.44 -1.27 -13.34
CA ASN A 34 -20.46 -1.08 -14.79
C ASN A 34 -19.99 0.32 -15.29
N VAL A 35 -18.98 0.89 -14.63
CA VAL A 35 -18.43 2.23 -14.88
C VAL A 35 -17.29 2.20 -15.90
N VAL A 36 -17.06 3.32 -16.60
CA VAL A 36 -15.89 3.52 -17.48
C VAL A 36 -14.82 4.29 -16.69
N LEU A 37 -13.57 3.82 -16.70
CA LEU A 37 -12.49 4.30 -15.82
C LEU A 37 -11.74 5.53 -16.36
N GLU A 38 -11.89 5.83 -17.65
CA GLU A 38 -10.96 6.67 -18.44
C GLU A 38 -10.91 8.16 -18.04
N ASP A 39 -11.94 8.67 -17.36
CA ASP A 39 -11.96 10.01 -16.74
C ASP A 39 -12.82 10.00 -15.46
N VAL A 40 -12.50 9.11 -14.53
CA VAL A 40 -13.15 9.08 -13.21
C VAL A 40 -12.16 8.86 -12.08
N VAL A 41 -12.44 9.55 -10.97
CA VAL A 41 -11.72 9.45 -9.71
C VAL A 41 -12.58 8.74 -8.65
N VAL A 42 -11.93 8.12 -7.68
CA VAL A 42 -12.60 7.57 -6.49
C VAL A 42 -12.64 8.65 -5.43
N VAL A 43 -13.82 8.95 -4.89
CA VAL A 43 -13.97 9.90 -3.78
C VAL A 43 -14.54 9.16 -2.58
N LEU A 44 -13.83 9.19 -1.46
CA LEU A 44 -14.28 8.63 -0.18
C LEU A 44 -14.60 9.75 0.80
N ASP A 45 -15.45 9.44 1.76
CA ASP A 45 -15.81 10.25 2.92
C ASP A 45 -15.52 9.39 4.16
N VAL A 46 -14.39 9.69 4.82
CA VAL A 46 -13.76 8.84 5.83
C VAL A 46 -14.03 9.41 7.23
N PRO A 47 -14.64 8.63 8.16
CA PRO A 47 -14.82 9.08 9.54
C PRO A 47 -13.48 9.14 10.29
N GLU A 48 -13.39 10.03 11.28
CA GLU A 48 -12.18 10.30 12.09
C GLU A 48 -11.49 9.04 12.63
N GLY A 49 -12.25 8.06 13.14
CA GLY A 49 -11.73 6.78 13.63
C GLY A 49 -11.22 5.79 12.55
N LEU A 50 -11.08 6.23 11.30
CA LEU A 50 -10.44 5.49 10.20
C LEU A 50 -9.34 6.31 9.51
N ASP A 51 -8.97 7.50 10.01
CA ASP A 51 -7.84 8.26 9.46
C ASP A 51 -6.55 7.43 9.48
N GLY A 52 -5.68 7.64 8.50
CA GLY A 52 -4.41 6.92 8.37
C GLY A 52 -4.49 5.40 8.19
N THR A 53 -5.69 4.80 8.13
CA THR A 53 -5.86 3.35 7.96
C THR A 53 -5.43 2.91 6.55
N PRO A 54 -4.50 1.94 6.39
CA PRO A 54 -4.14 1.42 5.07
C PRO A 54 -5.27 0.57 4.48
N PHE A 55 -5.57 0.76 3.20
CA PHE A 55 -6.66 0.05 2.53
C PHE A 55 -6.38 -0.20 1.04
N GLY A 56 -7.19 -1.04 0.39
CA GLY A 56 -7.12 -1.28 -1.05
C GLY A 56 -8.33 -0.67 -1.78
N ILE A 57 -8.07 0.16 -2.79
CA ILE A 57 -9.07 0.46 -3.84
C ILE A 57 -8.93 -0.63 -4.90
N PHE A 58 -10.04 -1.26 -5.28
CA PHE A 58 -10.02 -2.32 -6.28
C PHE A 58 -11.03 -2.08 -7.41
N PHE A 59 -10.73 -2.65 -8.57
CA PHE A 59 -11.72 -2.82 -9.62
C PHE A 59 -11.67 -4.24 -10.18
N VAL A 60 -12.81 -4.69 -10.70
CA VAL A 60 -12.94 -5.93 -11.46
C VAL A 60 -13.23 -5.55 -12.91
N ASP A 61 -12.39 -5.99 -13.83
CA ASP A 61 -12.47 -5.66 -15.25
C ASP A 61 -13.68 -6.34 -15.94
N SER A 62 -13.83 -6.10 -17.26
CA SER A 62 -14.79 -6.78 -18.13
C SER A 62 -14.71 -8.33 -18.14
N LYS A 63 -13.52 -8.93 -18.05
CA LYS A 63 -13.28 -10.39 -18.09
C LYS A 63 -13.54 -11.04 -16.72
N GLY A 64 -13.28 -10.30 -15.64
CA GLY A 64 -13.30 -10.78 -14.25
C GLY A 64 -11.95 -10.71 -13.55
N ASP A 65 -10.93 -10.15 -14.19
CA ASP A 65 -9.62 -9.92 -13.58
C ASP A 65 -9.74 -8.80 -12.52
N MET A 66 -9.16 -8.98 -11.33
CA MET A 66 -9.20 -8.00 -10.24
C MET A 66 -7.83 -7.34 -10.06
N VAL A 67 -7.82 -6.00 -10.03
CA VAL A 67 -6.64 -5.20 -9.72
C VAL A 67 -6.91 -4.43 -8.43
N VAL A 68 -5.91 -4.36 -7.54
CA VAL A 68 -5.98 -3.67 -6.25
C VAL A 68 -4.82 -2.68 -6.15
N TYR A 69 -5.13 -1.43 -5.80
CA TYR A 69 -4.15 -0.39 -5.51
C TYR A 69 -4.16 -0.08 -4.01
N PRO A 70 -3.01 -0.11 -3.32
CA PRO A 70 -2.92 0.32 -1.94
C PRO A 70 -3.07 1.85 -1.84
N ALA A 71 -3.81 2.29 -0.83
CA ALA A 71 -4.05 3.69 -0.49
C ALA A 71 -4.05 3.87 1.05
N LEU A 72 -3.92 5.11 1.50
CA LEU A 72 -3.95 5.47 2.91
C LEU A 72 -5.19 6.33 3.17
N ALA A 73 -6.01 5.96 4.14
CA ALA A 73 -7.25 6.69 4.42
C ALA A 73 -6.94 8.10 4.93
N ARG A 74 -7.65 9.10 4.39
CA ARG A 74 -7.58 10.52 4.77
C ARG A 74 -8.93 10.96 5.33
N ILE A 75 -8.95 11.49 6.55
CA ILE A 75 -10.15 11.97 7.27
C ILE A 75 -10.98 13.00 6.49
N GLY A 76 -12.30 12.79 6.42
CA GLY A 76 -13.23 13.64 5.68
C GLY A 76 -13.37 13.25 4.21
N GLN A 77 -13.81 14.18 3.37
CA GLN A 77 -14.07 13.90 1.95
C GLN A 77 -12.81 14.12 1.11
N HIS A 78 -12.21 13.02 0.63
CA HIS A 78 -10.96 13.01 -0.11
C HIS A 78 -11.01 12.17 -1.39
N VAL A 79 -10.16 12.53 -2.34
CA VAL A 79 -10.05 11.96 -3.68
C VAL A 79 -8.83 11.04 -3.75
N TYR A 80 -8.97 9.98 -4.53
CA TYR A 80 -7.91 9.03 -4.83
C TYR A 80 -7.89 8.88 -6.35
N ASP A 81 -6.97 9.58 -7.00
CA ASP A 81 -6.83 9.54 -8.45
C ASP A 81 -6.05 8.30 -8.87
N LEU A 82 -6.64 7.52 -9.78
CA LEU A 82 -6.04 6.31 -10.33
C LEU A 82 -5.86 6.40 -11.85
N ARG A 83 -6.23 7.53 -12.50
CA ARG A 83 -6.13 7.73 -13.95
C ARG A 83 -4.69 7.62 -14.48
N HIS A 84 -3.69 7.83 -13.62
CA HIS A 84 -2.28 7.64 -13.95
C HIS A 84 -1.85 6.17 -14.06
N ARG A 85 -2.60 5.24 -13.47
CA ARG A 85 -2.27 3.80 -13.53
C ARG A 85 -2.63 3.25 -14.92
N PRO A 86 -1.74 2.45 -15.57
CA PRO A 86 -1.96 1.99 -16.94
C PRO A 86 -3.21 1.12 -17.08
N ASP A 87 -3.57 0.36 -16.04
CA ASP A 87 -4.69 -0.57 -16.04
C ASP A 87 -6.04 0.08 -15.68
N TRP A 88 -6.06 1.34 -15.20
CA TRP A 88 -7.30 2.07 -14.86
C TRP A 88 -8.00 2.62 -16.11
N ARG A 89 -8.38 1.74 -17.04
CA ARG A 89 -8.91 2.08 -18.37
C ARG A 89 -10.03 1.13 -18.80
N GLY A 90 -10.80 1.51 -19.83
CA GLY A 90 -11.94 0.73 -20.29
C GLY A 90 -13.08 0.65 -19.26
N ARG A 91 -13.80 -0.47 -19.23
CA ARG A 91 -15.01 -0.66 -18.41
C ARG A 91 -14.76 -1.65 -17.26
N ALA A 92 -14.91 -1.17 -16.03
CA ALA A 92 -14.96 -2.01 -14.84
C ALA A 92 -16.40 -2.51 -14.59
N ARG A 93 -16.54 -3.79 -14.26
CA ARG A 93 -17.80 -4.39 -13.78
C ARG A 93 -18.15 -3.89 -12.38
N ILE A 94 -17.13 -3.79 -11.52
CA ILE A 94 -17.23 -3.35 -10.12
C ILE A 94 -16.03 -2.44 -9.83
N VAL A 95 -16.26 -1.35 -9.09
CA VAL A 95 -15.20 -0.58 -8.38
C VAL A 95 -15.57 -0.58 -6.90
N GLY A 96 -14.59 -0.81 -6.02
CA GLY A 96 -14.80 -0.94 -4.59
C GLY A 96 -13.60 -0.56 -3.74
N THR A 97 -13.77 -0.64 -2.42
CA THR A 97 -12.74 -0.41 -1.40
C THR A 97 -12.80 -1.47 -0.31
N THR A 98 -11.67 -1.80 0.31
CA THR A 98 -11.61 -2.61 1.56
C THR A 98 -11.85 -1.76 2.82
N LEU A 99 -11.96 -0.43 2.70
CA LEU A 99 -12.18 0.47 3.83
C LEU A 99 -13.65 0.45 4.28
N VAL A 100 -13.98 -0.52 5.13
CA VAL A 100 -15.31 -0.65 5.74
C VAL A 100 -15.57 0.55 6.66
N GLY A 101 -16.74 1.17 6.54
CA GLY A 101 -17.16 2.31 7.37
C GLY A 101 -17.07 3.65 6.64
N ALA A 102 -16.04 3.87 5.82
CA ALA A 102 -15.97 5.03 4.93
C ALA A 102 -17.12 4.99 3.90
N ASN A 103 -17.68 6.16 3.57
CA ASN A 103 -18.56 6.33 2.42
C ASN A 103 -17.75 6.62 1.16
N GLY A 104 -18.37 6.53 -0.01
CA GLY A 104 -17.67 6.84 -1.24
C GLY A 104 -18.47 6.61 -2.52
N ARG A 105 -17.90 7.09 -3.62
CA ARG A 105 -18.49 7.09 -4.97
C ARG A 105 -17.39 7.21 -6.03
N VAL A 106 -17.68 6.76 -7.24
CA VAL A 106 -16.87 7.07 -8.43
C VAL A 106 -17.54 8.25 -9.16
N ARG A 107 -16.78 9.27 -9.55
CA ARG A 107 -17.28 10.43 -10.31
C ARG A 107 -16.24 11.01 -11.27
N GLN A 108 -16.68 11.84 -12.21
CA GLN A 108 -15.76 12.73 -12.92
C GLN A 108 -15.16 13.77 -11.95
N PRO A 109 -13.89 14.16 -12.13
CA PRO A 109 -13.20 15.09 -11.26
C PRO A 109 -13.70 16.54 -11.44
N THR A 110 -13.71 17.31 -10.35
CA THR A 110 -13.77 18.78 -10.36
C THR A 110 -12.38 19.40 -10.18
N THR A 111 -12.23 20.70 -10.45
CA THR A 111 -10.96 21.43 -10.22
C THR A 111 -10.46 21.31 -8.77
N GLU A 112 -11.38 21.18 -7.81
CA GLU A 112 -11.09 20.92 -6.40
C GLU A 112 -10.55 19.50 -6.18
N ASP A 113 -11.06 18.50 -6.90
CA ASP A 113 -10.59 17.11 -6.82
C ASP A 113 -9.15 16.98 -7.34
N GLU A 114 -8.80 17.71 -8.40
CA GLU A 114 -7.45 17.74 -8.96
C GLU A 114 -6.44 18.37 -7.98
N ILE A 115 -6.88 19.36 -7.19
CA ILE A 115 -6.06 19.98 -6.14
C ILE A 115 -5.92 19.04 -4.94
N ASP A 116 -7.01 18.37 -4.50
CA ASP A 116 -6.93 17.42 -3.39
C ASP A 116 -6.12 16.16 -3.74
N SER A 117 -6.20 15.67 -4.97
CA SER A 117 -5.38 14.57 -5.47
C SER A 117 -3.90 14.98 -5.53
N PHE A 118 -3.60 16.21 -5.99
CA PHE A 118 -2.24 16.74 -5.96
C PHE A 118 -1.71 16.94 -4.53
N LEU A 119 -2.57 17.07 -3.52
CA LEU A 119 -2.22 17.17 -2.09
C LEU A 119 -2.27 15.82 -1.35
N GLU A 120 -2.52 14.70 -2.04
CA GLU A 120 -2.43 13.36 -1.46
C GLU A 120 -0.98 13.05 -1.03
N PRO A 121 -0.73 12.55 0.20
CA PRO A 121 0.62 12.14 0.62
C PRO A 121 1.14 10.97 -0.20
N GLU A 122 2.33 11.08 -0.80
CA GLU A 122 2.95 9.94 -1.47
C GLU A 122 3.46 8.91 -0.43
N PRO A 123 3.02 7.63 -0.46
CA PRO A 123 3.46 6.65 0.50
C PRO A 123 4.95 6.32 0.33
N LEU A 124 5.69 6.28 1.45
CA LEU A 124 7.11 5.95 1.47
C LEU A 124 7.34 4.47 1.16
N ILE A 125 7.56 4.17 -0.12
CA ILE A 125 7.97 2.86 -0.64
C ILE A 125 9.46 2.92 -1.05
N PRO A 126 10.20 1.79 -1.08
CA PRO A 126 11.64 1.81 -1.35
C PRO A 126 12.07 2.46 -2.68
N SER A 127 11.16 2.60 -3.66
CA SER A 127 11.39 3.31 -4.92
C SER A 127 11.27 4.84 -4.81
N THR A 128 10.44 5.38 -3.92
CA THR A 128 10.22 6.84 -3.82
C THR A 128 11.33 7.59 -3.09
N VAL A 129 12.28 6.86 -2.49
CA VAL A 129 13.48 7.41 -1.81
C VAL A 129 14.39 8.22 -2.77
N ASN A 130 14.33 7.96 -4.09
CA ASN A 130 15.18 8.65 -5.08
C ASN A 130 14.42 9.36 -6.21
N VAL A 131 13.09 9.19 -6.33
CA VAL A 131 12.28 9.83 -7.37
C VAL A 131 10.85 10.06 -6.84
N LEU A 132 10.32 11.28 -6.96
CA LEU A 132 8.89 11.55 -6.74
C LEU A 132 8.10 10.98 -7.93
N GLN A 133 7.38 9.86 -7.74
CA GLN A 133 6.71 9.12 -8.82
C GLN A 133 5.23 8.87 -8.55
N GLY A 134 4.58 9.80 -7.84
CA GLY A 134 3.16 9.73 -7.49
C GLY A 134 2.32 10.94 -7.90
N HIS A 135 2.89 12.16 -7.91
CA HIS A 135 2.08 13.38 -8.00
C HIS A 135 1.63 13.71 -9.43
N HIS A 136 0.30 13.83 -9.59
CA HIS A 136 -0.36 14.30 -10.79
C HIS A 136 -1.20 15.55 -10.51
N LEU A 137 -1.39 16.38 -11.53
CA LEU A 137 -2.22 17.59 -11.46
C LEU A 137 -2.88 17.82 -12.84
N PHE A 138 -4.21 17.79 -12.91
CA PHE A 138 -4.96 17.80 -14.18
C PHE A 138 -4.55 16.64 -15.11
N GLY A 139 -4.31 15.46 -14.54
CA GLY A 139 -3.80 14.27 -15.21
C GLY A 139 -2.34 14.33 -15.68
N MET A 140 -1.72 15.52 -15.74
CA MET A 140 -0.31 15.69 -16.09
C MET A 140 0.59 15.21 -14.94
N THR A 141 1.80 14.71 -15.25
CA THR A 141 2.81 14.41 -14.22
C THR A 141 3.37 15.71 -13.62
N TRP A 142 3.91 15.64 -12.41
CA TRP A 142 4.43 16.80 -11.69
C TRP A 142 5.53 17.57 -12.45
N GLU A 143 6.38 16.91 -13.22
CA GLU A 143 7.44 17.56 -14.00
C GLU A 143 6.87 18.44 -15.12
N TRP A 144 5.75 18.04 -15.75
CA TRP A 144 5.06 18.87 -16.73
C TRP A 144 4.38 20.07 -16.08
N ALA A 145 3.80 19.92 -14.88
CA ALA A 145 3.26 21.04 -14.12
C ALA A 145 4.36 22.03 -13.70
N LEU A 146 5.53 21.55 -13.24
CA LEU A 146 6.70 22.38 -12.95
C LEU A 146 7.24 23.10 -14.19
N LEU A 147 7.27 22.45 -15.35
CA LEU A 147 7.66 23.09 -16.62
C LEU A 147 6.66 24.18 -17.06
N LEU A 148 5.36 23.93 -16.88
CA LEU A 148 4.28 24.88 -17.13
C LEU A 148 4.24 26.04 -16.13
N LEU A 149 4.84 25.90 -14.95
CA LEU A 149 5.13 27.00 -14.02
C LEU A 149 6.39 27.77 -14.45
N PHE A 150 7.46 27.05 -14.81
CA PHE A 150 8.75 27.60 -15.19
C PHE A 150 8.68 28.54 -16.40
N VAL A 151 8.02 28.13 -17.50
CA VAL A 151 8.03 28.91 -18.75
C VAL A 151 7.32 30.27 -18.60
N PRO A 152 6.08 30.37 -18.07
CA PRO A 152 5.45 31.67 -17.81
C PRO A 152 6.19 32.52 -16.78
N ALA A 153 6.80 31.90 -15.75
CA ALA A 153 7.62 32.62 -14.79
C ALA A 153 8.86 33.25 -15.44
N ALA A 154 9.58 32.50 -16.28
CA ALA A 154 10.72 33.02 -17.03
C ALA A 154 10.32 34.15 -18.00
N VAL A 155 9.17 34.03 -18.69
CA VAL A 155 8.63 35.10 -19.55
C VAL A 155 8.25 36.35 -18.72
N PHE A 156 7.64 36.17 -17.56
CA PHE A 156 7.33 37.26 -16.63
C PHE A 156 8.60 37.97 -16.14
N PHE A 157 9.62 37.24 -15.68
CA PHE A 157 10.89 37.83 -15.27
C PHE A 157 11.64 38.49 -16.45
N TYR A 158 11.50 37.98 -17.67
CA TYR A 158 12.06 38.61 -18.87
C TYR A 158 11.39 39.95 -19.20
N SER A 159 10.06 40.05 -19.03
CA SER A 159 9.31 41.31 -19.16
C SER A 159 9.75 42.38 -18.15
N ARG A 160 10.42 42.00 -17.05
CA ARG A 160 10.86 42.89 -15.97
C ARG A 160 12.36 43.18 -15.97
N THR A 161 13.20 42.23 -16.38
CA THR A 161 14.67 42.34 -16.31
C THR A 161 15.34 42.56 -17.67
N HIS A 162 14.68 42.15 -18.76
CA HIS A 162 15.24 42.08 -20.13
C HIS A 162 16.57 41.33 -20.25
N ARG A 163 16.89 40.44 -19.29
CA ARG A 163 18.09 39.58 -19.30
C ARG A 163 17.66 38.12 -19.31
N VAL A 164 18.02 37.38 -20.35
CA VAL A 164 17.54 36.01 -20.57
C VAL A 164 18.05 35.09 -19.47
N GLU A 165 19.33 35.18 -19.12
CA GLU A 165 20.00 34.34 -18.13
C GLU A 165 19.37 34.53 -16.74
N MET A 166 19.18 35.79 -16.34
CA MET A 166 18.55 36.13 -15.04
C MET A 166 17.08 35.68 -14.99
N SER A 167 16.38 35.74 -16.12
CA SER A 167 14.96 35.36 -16.20
C SER A 167 14.76 33.85 -16.12
N LEU A 168 15.62 33.08 -16.80
CA LEU A 168 15.67 31.63 -16.69
C LEU A 168 16.05 31.20 -15.27
N LEU A 169 17.05 31.86 -14.65
CA LEU A 169 17.45 31.59 -13.26
C LEU A 169 16.30 31.86 -12.28
N LEU A 170 15.61 33.00 -12.37
CA LEU A 170 14.49 33.33 -11.48
C LEU A 170 13.28 32.43 -11.71
N GLY A 171 12.98 32.06 -12.96
CA GLY A 171 11.94 31.08 -13.27
C GLY A 171 12.26 29.69 -12.71
N PHE A 172 13.53 29.26 -12.80
CA PHE A 172 14.01 28.00 -12.25
C PHE A 172 13.91 28.00 -10.72
N CYS A 173 14.39 29.05 -10.05
CA CYS A 173 14.29 29.17 -8.59
C CYS A 173 12.84 29.17 -8.10
N LEU A 174 11.88 29.72 -8.85
CA LEU A 174 10.46 29.67 -8.49
C LEU A 174 9.89 28.25 -8.62
N ALA A 175 10.15 27.56 -9.74
CA ALA A 175 9.70 26.18 -9.93
C ALA A 175 10.33 25.24 -8.88
N TRP A 176 11.63 25.42 -8.61
CA TRP A 176 12.35 24.67 -7.57
C TRP A 176 11.77 24.91 -6.17
N ALA A 177 11.50 26.17 -5.79
CA ALA A 177 10.91 26.48 -4.49
C ALA A 177 9.51 25.84 -4.29
N VAL A 178 8.73 25.69 -5.37
CA VAL A 178 7.43 24.99 -5.34
C VAL A 178 7.62 23.47 -5.22
N MET A 179 8.62 22.89 -5.90
CA MET A 179 8.99 21.48 -5.76
C MET A 179 9.46 21.15 -4.32
N ASP A 180 10.35 21.97 -3.75
CA ASP A 180 10.82 21.83 -2.37
C ASP A 180 9.65 21.96 -1.38
N ALA A 181 8.77 22.95 -1.56
CA ALA A 181 7.60 23.13 -0.71
C ALA A 181 6.63 21.93 -0.74
N ARG A 182 6.39 21.32 -1.91
CA ARG A 182 5.57 20.10 -2.02
C ARG A 182 6.24 18.90 -1.35
N SER A 183 7.56 18.77 -1.52
CA SER A 183 8.36 17.71 -0.91
C SER A 183 8.39 17.81 0.62
N ILE A 184 8.49 19.04 1.16
CA ILE A 184 8.40 19.31 2.59
C ILE A 184 6.99 18.96 3.13
N ALA A 185 5.93 19.19 2.34
CA ALA A 185 4.57 18.81 2.71
C ALA A 185 4.40 17.28 2.80
N ASP A 186 4.94 16.51 1.85
CA ASP A 186 4.96 15.04 1.94
C ASP A 186 5.68 14.58 3.21
N HIS A 187 6.90 15.06 3.46
CA HIS A 187 7.66 14.70 4.66
C HIS A 187 6.92 15.07 5.95
N ALA A 188 6.26 16.23 6.00
CA ALA A 188 5.46 16.65 7.15
C ALA A 188 4.22 15.77 7.37
N SER A 189 3.54 15.35 6.30
CA SER A 189 2.40 14.42 6.40
C SER A 189 2.84 13.01 6.83
N ALA A 190 3.94 12.50 6.27
CA ALA A 190 4.51 11.21 6.64
C ALA A 190 4.94 11.19 8.11
N VAL A 191 5.62 12.23 8.59
CA VAL A 191 5.99 12.37 10.02
C VAL A 191 4.75 12.42 10.91
N ARG A 192 3.75 13.26 10.59
CA ARG A 192 2.51 13.35 11.38
C ARG A 192 1.76 12.01 11.45
N TRP A 193 1.71 11.25 10.36
CA TRP A 193 1.10 9.92 10.36
C TRP A 193 1.85 8.94 11.28
N HIS A 194 3.19 8.92 11.21
CA HIS A 194 4.03 8.12 12.11
C HIS A 194 3.92 8.55 13.58
N GLU A 195 3.74 9.84 13.86
CA GLU A 195 3.55 10.36 15.22
C GLU A 195 2.16 10.03 15.78
N ALA A 196 1.10 10.18 14.96
CA ALA A 196 -0.27 9.88 15.37
C ALA A 196 -0.51 8.38 15.62
N HIS A 197 0.08 7.52 14.80
CA HIS A 197 -0.09 6.06 14.91
C HIS A 197 1.02 5.38 15.70
N ARG A 198 1.86 6.14 16.43
CA ARG A 198 3.10 5.66 17.07
C ARG A 198 2.92 4.48 18.04
N ASP A 199 1.76 4.38 18.67
CA ASP A 199 1.47 3.35 19.68
C ASP A 199 0.80 2.11 19.09
N ASP A 200 -0.03 2.25 18.04
CA ASP A 200 -0.63 1.13 17.29
C ASP A 200 0.40 0.50 16.33
N LEU A 201 1.19 1.34 15.66
CA LEU A 201 2.31 0.92 14.85
C LEU A 201 3.47 0.51 15.76
N ARG A 202 3.56 -0.79 16.02
CA ARG A 202 4.85 -1.49 16.22
C ARG A 202 5.71 -1.46 14.94
N VAL A 203 5.79 -0.31 14.25
CA VAL A 203 6.74 -0.04 13.19
C VAL A 203 8.11 0.07 13.84
N THR A 204 8.72 -1.11 13.94
CA THR A 204 10.16 -1.30 13.81
C THR A 204 10.67 -0.32 12.76
N SER A 205 11.44 0.71 13.14
CA SER A 205 12.04 1.60 12.15
C SER A 205 12.97 0.80 11.23
N LEU A 206 13.33 1.33 10.06
CA LEU A 206 14.25 0.63 9.17
C LEU A 206 15.60 0.31 9.86
N GLY A 207 16.04 1.17 10.79
CA GLY A 207 17.18 0.93 11.66
C GLY A 207 16.95 -0.17 12.72
N ASP A 208 15.78 -0.22 13.34
CA ASP A 208 15.42 -1.31 14.26
C ASP A 208 15.28 -2.66 13.51
N GLY A 209 14.86 -2.63 12.24
CA GLY A 209 14.66 -3.83 11.41
C GLY A 209 16.00 -4.47 11.04
N LEU A 210 16.96 -3.65 10.62
CA LEU A 210 18.35 -4.04 10.45
C LEU A 210 18.97 -4.49 11.78
N THR A 211 18.78 -3.73 12.86
CA THR A 211 19.33 -4.07 14.19
C THR A 211 18.72 -5.34 14.79
N PHE A 212 17.46 -5.66 14.47
CA PHE A 212 16.86 -6.96 14.77
C PHE A 212 17.53 -8.07 13.96
N ALA A 213 17.65 -7.87 12.65
CA ALA A 213 18.25 -8.86 11.75
C ALA A 213 19.71 -9.16 12.12
N ASP A 214 20.55 -8.16 12.36
CA ASP A 214 21.94 -8.30 12.79
C ASP A 214 22.10 -9.11 14.09
N ARG A 215 21.10 -9.04 14.99
CA ARG A 215 21.08 -9.80 16.27
C ARG A 215 20.54 -11.21 16.08
N ALA A 216 19.54 -11.38 15.23
CA ALA A 216 18.89 -12.67 14.95
C ALA A 216 19.71 -13.56 13.99
N ALA A 217 20.41 -12.96 13.03
CA ALA A 217 21.19 -13.65 12.00
C ALA A 217 22.25 -14.64 12.57
N PRO A 218 23.04 -14.27 13.61
CA PRO A 218 23.94 -15.22 14.29
C PRO A 218 23.21 -16.27 15.13
N THR A 219 22.01 -15.95 15.65
CA THR A 219 21.21 -16.90 16.45
C THR A 219 20.54 -17.96 15.59
N ILE A 220 20.14 -17.62 14.35
CA ILE A 220 19.63 -18.58 13.36
C ILE A 220 20.77 -19.49 12.88
N GLY A 221 21.93 -18.91 12.53
CA GLY A 221 23.07 -19.66 11.98
C GLY A 221 22.68 -20.42 10.70
N ASP A 222 23.07 -21.70 10.62
CA ASP A 222 22.67 -22.64 9.55
C ASP A 222 21.21 -23.15 9.70
N GLY A 223 20.51 -22.74 10.75
CA GLY A 223 19.13 -23.12 11.04
C GLY A 223 18.13 -22.57 10.02
N SER A 224 16.93 -23.16 10.01
CA SER A 224 15.84 -22.75 9.15
C SER A 224 14.87 -21.80 9.83
N TRP A 225 14.37 -20.83 9.08
CA TRP A 225 13.51 -19.75 9.60
C TRP A 225 12.20 -19.63 8.82
N THR A 226 11.18 -19.05 9.45
CA THR A 226 9.89 -18.75 8.84
C THR A 226 9.28 -17.46 9.40
N ALA A 227 8.22 -16.97 8.75
CA ALA A 227 7.37 -15.88 9.23
C ALA A 227 5.98 -16.41 9.64
N ASP A 228 5.17 -15.59 10.30
CA ASP A 228 3.74 -15.84 10.49
C ASP A 228 2.87 -14.67 10.01
N ALA A 229 1.55 -14.89 10.05
CA ALA A 229 0.55 -13.91 9.63
C ALA A 229 0.59 -12.59 10.42
N SER A 230 1.22 -12.54 11.62
CA SER A 230 1.41 -11.28 12.35
C SER A 230 2.53 -10.42 11.76
N LEU A 231 3.47 -11.03 11.03
CA LEU A 231 4.44 -10.34 10.19
C LEU A 231 3.79 -9.96 8.84
N ASP A 232 3.05 -10.86 8.21
CA ASP A 232 2.40 -10.60 6.91
C ASP A 232 1.27 -9.55 6.96
N ALA A 233 0.64 -9.34 8.11
CA ALA A 233 -0.33 -8.27 8.34
C ALA A 233 0.29 -6.88 8.58
N GLN A 234 1.62 -6.75 8.56
CA GLN A 234 2.33 -5.48 8.78
C GLN A 234 2.73 -4.80 7.46
N PRO A 235 3.05 -3.48 7.47
CA PRO A 235 3.44 -2.77 6.25
C PRO A 235 4.59 -3.43 5.50
N LEU A 236 4.47 -3.56 4.18
CA LEU A 236 5.31 -4.42 3.32
C LEU A 236 6.84 -4.29 3.54
N ALA A 237 7.32 -3.10 3.91
CA ALA A 237 8.72 -2.85 4.24
C ALA A 237 9.29 -3.83 5.28
N ARG A 238 8.47 -4.29 6.23
CA ARG A 238 8.87 -5.20 7.32
C ARG A 238 9.17 -6.61 6.80
N ASN A 239 8.29 -7.17 5.97
CA ASN A 239 8.52 -8.45 5.29
C ASN A 239 9.71 -8.39 4.34
N TYR A 240 9.85 -7.32 3.56
CA TYR A 240 11.00 -7.18 2.66
C TYR A 240 12.32 -7.06 3.43
N LEU A 241 12.39 -6.27 4.51
CA LEU A 241 13.60 -6.16 5.34
C LEU A 241 14.02 -7.52 5.93
N VAL A 242 13.09 -8.24 6.57
CA VAL A 242 13.36 -9.57 7.14
C VAL A 242 13.73 -10.58 6.05
N GLY A 243 13.00 -10.59 4.93
CA GLY A 243 13.24 -11.48 3.80
C GLY A 243 14.59 -11.25 3.11
N TYR A 244 15.01 -10.00 2.93
CA TYR A 244 16.34 -9.67 2.39
C TYR A 244 17.47 -9.98 3.39
N ALA A 245 17.31 -9.61 4.66
CA ALA A 245 18.37 -9.77 5.66
C ALA A 245 18.61 -11.24 6.07
N PHE A 246 17.66 -12.14 5.79
CA PHE A 246 17.81 -13.59 5.95
C PHE A 246 17.72 -14.36 4.62
N ALA A 247 17.96 -13.71 3.47
CA ALA A 247 17.94 -14.33 2.14
C ALA A 247 19.08 -15.35 1.93
N ASP A 248 20.14 -15.24 2.72
CA ASP A 248 21.27 -16.17 2.83
C ASP A 248 20.95 -17.41 3.72
N ARG A 249 19.86 -17.35 4.50
CA ARG A 249 19.44 -18.39 5.46
C ARG A 249 18.30 -19.23 4.90
N ARG A 250 18.16 -20.45 5.44
CA ARG A 250 17.22 -21.43 4.92
C ARG A 250 15.77 -21.11 5.29
N TYR A 251 15.09 -20.30 4.50
CA TYR A 251 13.64 -20.11 4.64
C TYR A 251 12.87 -21.44 4.45
N ARG A 252 11.82 -21.63 5.26
CA ARG A 252 10.82 -22.69 5.12
C ARG A 252 9.43 -22.08 5.27
N PRO A 253 8.45 -22.32 4.38
CA PRO A 253 7.08 -21.84 4.55
C PRO A 253 6.44 -22.35 5.84
N ASN A 254 5.55 -21.55 6.43
CA ASN A 254 4.84 -21.86 7.66
C ASN A 254 3.57 -22.69 7.40
N ASP A 255 3.70 -23.82 6.72
CA ASP A 255 2.56 -24.68 6.36
C ASP A 255 1.95 -25.37 7.61
N PRO A 256 0.62 -25.38 7.79
CA PRO A 256 -0.04 -26.02 8.93
C PRO A 256 0.25 -27.52 9.11
N GLY A 257 0.69 -28.20 8.04
CA GLY A 257 1.08 -29.61 8.06
C GLY A 257 2.59 -29.86 8.19
N ASN A 258 3.43 -28.82 8.26
CA ASN A 258 4.88 -28.93 8.23
C ASN A 258 5.56 -27.85 9.08
N SER A 259 5.51 -28.02 10.41
CA SER A 259 6.17 -27.16 11.39
C SER A 259 7.70 -27.36 11.41
N GLY A 260 8.34 -27.23 10.25
CA GLY A 260 9.73 -27.61 10.02
C GLY A 260 10.76 -26.48 10.13
N ALA A 261 10.38 -25.26 10.49
CA ALA A 261 11.32 -24.17 10.74
C ALA A 261 11.78 -24.16 12.21
N ASP A 262 13.09 -24.09 12.44
CA ASP A 262 13.72 -24.04 13.76
C ASP A 262 13.42 -22.71 14.49
N PHE A 263 13.26 -21.64 13.71
CA PHE A 263 12.94 -20.30 14.18
C PHE A 263 11.72 -19.69 13.48
N LEU A 264 10.96 -18.90 14.22
CA LEU A 264 9.85 -18.07 13.76
C LEU A 264 10.21 -16.59 13.97
N VAL A 265 10.00 -15.77 12.94
CA VAL A 265 9.99 -14.31 13.04
C VAL A 265 8.55 -13.84 13.14
N THR A 266 8.21 -13.10 14.20
CA THR A 266 6.84 -12.73 14.54
C THR A 266 6.75 -11.35 15.18
N CYS A 267 5.55 -10.77 15.17
CA CYS A 267 5.17 -9.55 15.87
C CYS A 267 4.40 -9.84 17.18
N ASP A 268 3.91 -11.08 17.34
CA ASP A 268 3.18 -11.58 18.50
C ASP A 268 3.84 -12.88 19.03
N PRO A 269 4.69 -12.80 20.07
CA PRO A 269 5.51 -13.93 20.52
C PRO A 269 4.74 -14.93 21.40
N THR A 270 3.59 -15.43 20.92
CA THR A 270 2.73 -16.37 21.65
C THR A 270 3.15 -17.85 21.51
N GLN A 271 4.11 -18.18 20.63
CA GLN A 271 4.42 -19.57 20.24
C GLN A 271 5.91 -19.99 20.39
N GLY A 272 6.47 -19.91 21.60
CA GLY A 272 7.77 -20.54 21.92
C GLY A 272 8.68 -19.72 22.84
N GLU A 273 9.99 -19.96 22.74
CA GLU A 273 11.02 -19.22 23.49
C GLU A 273 11.50 -18.02 22.67
N VAL A 274 11.29 -16.78 23.15
CA VAL A 274 11.87 -15.57 22.54
C VAL A 274 13.38 -15.56 22.78
N VAL A 275 14.17 -15.75 21.71
CA VAL A 275 15.64 -15.72 21.75
C VAL A 275 16.23 -14.36 21.37
N VAL A 276 15.54 -13.58 20.53
CA VAL A 276 15.91 -12.19 20.20
C VAL A 276 14.65 -11.34 20.14
N SER A 277 14.68 -10.13 20.70
CA SER A 277 13.62 -9.13 20.56
C SER A 277 14.21 -7.75 20.33
N HIS A 278 13.67 -7.01 19.35
CA HIS A 278 14.06 -5.63 19.07
C HIS A 278 13.00 -4.92 18.21
N GLY A 279 12.71 -3.65 18.48
CA GLY A 279 11.74 -2.85 17.71
C GLY A 279 10.32 -3.44 17.58
N GLY A 280 9.93 -4.37 18.46
CA GLY A 280 8.66 -5.11 18.33
C GLY A 280 8.68 -6.27 17.31
N LEU A 281 9.84 -6.62 16.75
CA LEU A 281 10.10 -7.93 16.13
C LEU A 281 10.63 -8.91 17.18
N TYR A 282 10.27 -10.18 17.02
CA TYR A 282 10.69 -11.28 17.88
C TYR A 282 11.20 -12.45 17.03
N LEU A 283 12.38 -12.96 17.36
CA LEU A 283 12.85 -14.27 16.93
C LEU A 283 12.46 -15.26 18.02
N VAL A 284 11.63 -16.22 17.68
CA VAL A 284 11.11 -17.25 18.58
C VAL A 284 11.66 -18.59 18.13
N ARG A 285 12.38 -19.28 19.02
CA ARG A 285 12.82 -20.66 18.79
C ARG A 285 11.59 -21.57 18.92
N ARG A 286 11.29 -22.31 17.84
CA ARG A 286 10.26 -23.36 17.88
C ARG A 286 10.86 -24.59 18.53
N THR A 287 10.28 -25.03 19.64
CA THR A 287 10.78 -26.20 20.39
C THR A 287 10.53 -27.46 19.57
N VAL A 288 11.59 -28.05 19.00
CA VAL A 288 11.52 -29.35 18.33
C VAL A 288 10.99 -30.40 19.32
N ARG A 289 9.99 -31.16 18.89
CA ARG A 289 9.43 -32.33 19.58
C ARG A 289 9.82 -33.62 18.86
#